data_AF-A0A2K5UQG9-F1
#
_entry.id   AF-A0A2K5UQG9-F1
#
_cell.length_a   1.000
_cell.length_b   1.000
_cell.length_c   1.000
_cell.angle_alpha   90.00
_cell.angle_beta   90.00
_cell.angle_gamma   90.00
#
_symmetry.space_group_name_H-M   'P 1'
#
loop_
_entity.id
_entity.type
_entity.pdbx_description
1 polymer ?
#
loop_
_entity_poly.entity_id
_entity_poly.type
_entity_poly.pdbx_seq_one_letter_code
_entity_poly.pdbx_strand_id
1 'polypeptide(L)'
;MCLDQYSTLPATPWGVWEIIKRTGIPTLGKNVVVAGRSKNVGMPFVMLLHTDGAHERPGGDATVTVSHRYTPKEQSKKHTIFADIVISAAGIPNLITADIIKEGAAVIDVGINRVHDPVTAKPKLVGDVDFEGVGEKAGYITPVPGCVWPHDSGSANEEYHYCRVLRLEE
;
A
#
# COMPACT_ATOMS: atom_id res chain seq x y z
N MET A 1 -19.26 4.34 1.77
CA MET A 1 -18.06 3.80 2.46
C MET A 1 -18.42 3.09 3.74
N CYS A 2 -18.74 3.76 4.87
CA CYS A 2 -19.04 3.04 6.11
C CYS A 2 -20.44 2.41 6.18
N LEU A 3 -21.36 2.85 5.30
CA LEU A 3 -22.71 2.31 5.17
C LEU A 3 -22.84 1.37 3.96
N ASP A 4 -21.71 1.02 3.31
CA ASP A 4 -21.66 0.22 2.08
C ASP A 4 -22.52 0.73 0.90
N GLN A 5 -22.88 2.01 0.95
CA GLN A 5 -23.56 2.75 -0.11
C GLN A 5 -22.58 3.41 -1.08
N TYR A 6 -23.06 3.71 -2.28
CA TYR A 6 -22.36 4.55 -3.26
C TYR A 6 -21.87 5.86 -2.63
N SER A 7 -20.55 6.07 -2.69
CA SER A 7 -19.91 7.28 -2.17
C SER A 7 -18.64 7.59 -2.97
N THR A 8 -18.24 8.86 -2.97
CA THR A 8 -16.91 9.22 -3.46
C THR A 8 -15.84 8.61 -2.56
N LEU A 9 -14.74 8.16 -3.17
CA LEU A 9 -13.53 7.79 -2.43
C LEU A 9 -12.46 8.85 -2.64
N PRO A 10 -11.55 9.01 -1.67
CA PRO A 10 -10.33 9.72 -1.92
C PRO A 10 -9.52 9.04 -3.04
N ALA A 11 -8.90 9.87 -3.87
CA ALA A 11 -8.15 9.50 -5.06
C ALA A 11 -7.11 8.39 -4.81
N THR A 12 -6.32 8.52 -3.74
CA THR A 12 -5.24 7.57 -3.41
C THR A 12 -5.76 6.17 -3.02
N PRO A 13 -6.66 6.01 -2.03
CA PRO A 13 -7.35 4.75 -1.76
C PRO A 13 -7.94 4.08 -3.01
N TRP A 14 -8.59 4.86 -3.87
CA TRP A 14 -9.16 4.31 -5.11
C TRP A 14 -8.10 3.84 -6.09
N GLY A 15 -7.02 4.60 -6.26
CA GLY A 15 -5.88 4.20 -7.09
C GLY A 15 -5.27 2.89 -6.63
N VAL A 16 -5.02 2.75 -5.32
CA VAL A 16 -4.47 1.52 -4.73
C VAL A 16 -5.42 0.34 -4.93
N TRP A 17 -6.73 0.55 -4.78
CA TRP A 17 -7.73 -0.49 -5.02
C TRP A 17 -7.74 -1.00 -6.46
N GLU A 18 -7.69 -0.08 -7.43
CA GLU A 18 -7.62 -0.43 -8.84
C GLU A 18 -6.33 -1.19 -9.17
N ILE A 19 -5.21 -0.85 -8.52
CA ILE A 19 -3.95 -1.57 -8.64
C ILE A 19 -4.07 -3.01 -8.13
N ILE A 20 -4.64 -3.21 -6.94
CA ILE A 20 -4.88 -4.56 -6.38
C ILE A 20 -5.71 -5.41 -7.34
N LYS A 21 -6.83 -4.86 -7.82
CA LYS A 21 -7.73 -5.55 -8.76
C LYS A 21 -7.05 -5.93 -10.07
N ARG A 22 -6.34 -4.99 -10.69
CA ARG A 22 -5.65 -5.23 -11.99
C ARG A 22 -4.49 -6.22 -11.86
N THR A 23 -3.84 -6.26 -10.70
CA THR A 23 -2.75 -7.20 -10.42
C THR A 23 -3.28 -8.61 -10.09
N GLY A 24 -4.58 -8.74 -9.81
CA GLY A 24 -5.19 -10.02 -9.43
C GLY A 24 -4.79 -10.48 -8.03
N ILE A 25 -4.40 -9.56 -7.15
CA ILE A 25 -4.08 -9.88 -5.74
C ILE A 25 -5.40 -10.20 -5.02
N PRO A 26 -5.61 -11.42 -4.51
CA PRO A 26 -6.86 -11.78 -3.85
C PRO A 26 -6.99 -11.06 -2.50
N THR A 27 -8.17 -10.53 -2.19
CA THR A 27 -8.45 -9.85 -0.90
C THR A 27 -9.48 -10.58 -0.04
N LEU A 28 -10.40 -11.34 -0.66
CA LEU A 28 -11.47 -12.06 0.02
C LEU A 28 -10.89 -13.00 1.10
N GLY A 29 -11.28 -12.77 2.35
CA GLY A 29 -10.86 -13.55 3.52
C GLY A 29 -9.38 -13.42 3.88
N LYS A 30 -8.63 -12.52 3.25
CA LYS A 30 -7.20 -12.33 3.50
C LYS A 30 -6.93 -11.45 4.72
N ASN A 31 -5.78 -11.69 5.35
CA ASN A 31 -5.29 -10.84 6.43
C ASN A 31 -4.57 -9.64 5.82
N VAL A 32 -5.07 -8.44 6.09
CA VAL A 32 -4.49 -7.20 5.58
C VAL A 32 -4.05 -6.31 6.73
N VAL A 33 -2.82 -5.80 6.69
CA VAL A 33 -2.36 -4.77 7.61
C VAL A 33 -2.27 -3.44 6.87
N VAL A 34 -2.93 -2.42 7.40
CA VAL A 34 -2.78 -1.03 6.94
C VAL A 34 -1.96 -0.27 7.97
N ALA A 35 -0.71 0.04 7.62
CA ALA A 35 0.19 0.86 8.42
C ALA A 35 -0.04 2.35 8.10
N GLY A 36 -0.99 2.95 8.79
CA GLY A 36 -1.40 4.33 8.55
C GLY A 36 -2.88 4.53 8.83
N ARG A 37 -3.23 5.61 9.53
CA ARG A 37 -4.62 5.93 9.93
C ARG A 37 -5.04 7.34 9.56
N SER A 38 -4.43 7.88 8.51
CA SER A 38 -4.78 9.21 8.00
C SER A 38 -6.21 9.21 7.44
N LYS A 39 -6.85 10.38 7.44
CA LYS A 39 -8.21 10.54 6.91
C LYS A 39 -8.27 10.60 5.38
N ASN A 40 -7.14 10.89 4.72
CA ASN A 40 -7.02 10.96 3.27
C ASN A 40 -6.62 9.62 2.62
N VAL A 41 -5.93 8.73 3.34
CA VAL A 41 -5.43 7.46 2.78
C VAL A 41 -5.80 6.28 3.67
N GLY A 42 -5.20 6.16 4.85
CA GLY A 42 -5.27 4.95 5.66
C GLY A 42 -6.69 4.52 6.04
N MET A 43 -7.45 5.39 6.73
CA MET A 43 -8.80 5.03 7.19
C MET A 43 -9.80 4.78 6.05
N PRO A 44 -9.85 5.58 4.97
CA PRO A 44 -10.66 5.25 3.81
C PRO A 44 -10.31 3.88 3.20
N PHE A 45 -9.03 3.52 3.15
CA PHE A 45 -8.58 2.25 2.60
C PHE A 45 -8.97 1.06 3.49
N VAL A 46 -8.88 1.23 4.81
CA VAL A 46 -9.37 0.23 5.78
C VAL A 46 -10.85 -0.06 5.56
N MET A 47 -11.68 0.98 5.41
CA MET A 47 -13.11 0.79 5.15
C MET A 47 -13.33 0.07 3.81
N LEU A 48 -12.64 0.48 2.75
CA LEU A 48 -12.76 -0.14 1.43
C LEU A 48 -12.40 -1.63 1.41
N LEU A 49 -11.32 -2.00 2.10
CA LEU A 49 -10.89 -3.38 2.21
C LEU A 49 -11.83 -4.23 3.07
N HIS A 50 -12.48 -3.61 4.06
CA HIS A 50 -13.41 -4.28 4.96
C HIS A 50 -14.82 -4.45 4.36
N THR A 51 -15.26 -3.52 3.52
CA THR A 51 -16.59 -3.53 2.87
C THR A 51 -16.84 -4.87 2.15
N ASP A 52 -18.08 -5.36 2.27
CA ASP A 52 -18.60 -6.56 1.62
C ASP A 52 -18.60 -6.43 0.09
N GLY A 53 -18.13 -7.46 -0.61
CA GLY A 53 -18.12 -7.59 -2.06
C GLY A 53 -19.51 -7.73 -2.69
N ALA A 54 -20.54 -8.09 -1.91
CA ALA A 54 -21.93 -8.30 -2.37
C ALA A 54 -22.82 -7.06 -2.30
N HIS A 55 -22.34 -5.95 -1.73
CA HIS A 55 -23.11 -4.71 -1.62
C HIS A 55 -23.02 -3.83 -2.88
N GLU A 56 -23.74 -2.71 -2.87
CA GLU A 56 -23.79 -1.74 -3.98
C GLU A 56 -22.40 -1.29 -4.45
N ARG A 57 -21.43 -1.28 -3.53
CA ARG A 57 -20.02 -1.04 -3.80
C ARG A 57 -19.20 -2.27 -3.41
N PRO A 58 -18.71 -3.08 -4.36
CA PRO A 58 -17.88 -4.24 -4.02
C PRO A 58 -16.57 -3.79 -3.37
N GLY A 59 -16.33 -4.27 -2.15
CA GLY A 59 -15.11 -4.05 -1.38
C GLY A 59 -14.16 -5.24 -1.40
N GLY A 60 -13.28 -5.29 -0.40
CA GLY A 60 -12.22 -6.29 -0.30
C GLY A 60 -12.57 -7.57 0.43
N ASP A 61 -13.63 -7.59 1.26
CA ASP A 61 -13.93 -8.70 2.19
C ASP A 61 -12.71 -9.19 2.99
N ALA A 62 -11.83 -8.28 3.37
CA ALA A 62 -10.60 -8.60 4.07
C ALA A 62 -10.75 -8.46 5.59
N THR A 63 -9.96 -9.25 6.33
CA THR A 63 -9.74 -9.02 7.76
C THR A 63 -8.64 -7.97 7.91
N VAL A 64 -9.01 -6.75 8.28
CA VAL A 64 -8.08 -5.61 8.29
C VAL A 64 -7.61 -5.28 9.71
N THR A 65 -6.30 -5.25 9.91
CA THR A 65 -5.65 -4.69 11.10
C THR A 65 -5.05 -3.33 10.78
N VAL A 66 -5.26 -2.35 11.65
CA VAL A 66 -4.70 -1.00 11.49
C VAL A 66 -3.53 -0.81 12.45
N SER A 67 -2.35 -0.50 11.92
CA SER A 67 -1.22 0.00 12.69
C SER A 67 -0.95 1.46 12.34
N HIS A 68 -0.09 2.12 13.11
CA HIS A 68 0.31 3.50 12.85
C HIS A 68 1.76 3.73 13.28
N ARG A 69 2.33 4.88 12.93
CA ARG A 69 3.72 5.26 13.27
C ARG A 69 4.12 5.22 14.76
N TYR A 70 3.17 5.00 15.67
CA TYR A 70 3.43 4.86 17.11
C TYR A 70 3.11 3.45 17.63
N THR A 71 2.62 2.56 16.78
CA THR A 71 2.54 1.14 17.08
C THR A 71 3.98 0.63 17.19
N PRO A 72 4.42 0.08 18.33
CA PRO A 72 5.78 -0.44 18.46
C PRO A 72 6.07 -1.50 17.40
N LYS A 73 7.32 -1.57 16.91
CA LYS A 73 7.70 -2.51 15.83
C LYS A 73 7.35 -3.95 16.18
N GLU A 74 7.66 -4.39 17.39
CA GLU A 74 7.31 -5.74 17.89
C GLU A 74 5.80 -6.01 17.85
N GLN A 75 4.98 -4.99 18.07
CA GLN A 75 3.55 -5.12 18.04
C GLN A 75 2.99 -5.10 16.62
N SER A 76 3.59 -4.30 15.74
CA SER A 76 3.30 -4.35 14.29
C SER A 76 3.64 -5.73 13.73
N LYS A 77 4.80 -6.29 14.11
CA LYS A 77 5.30 -7.59 13.66
C LYS A 77 4.33 -8.74 13.91
N LYS A 78 3.66 -8.74 15.08
CA LYS A 78 2.65 -9.76 15.43
C LYS A 78 1.52 -9.87 14.41
N HIS A 79 1.22 -8.79 13.70
CA HIS A 79 0.18 -8.76 12.68
C HIS A 79 0.76 -8.92 11.27
N THR A 80 1.86 -8.23 10.96
CA THR A 80 2.42 -8.22 9.60
C THR A 80 3.04 -9.57 9.19
N ILE A 81 3.52 -10.37 10.14
CA ILE A 81 4.10 -11.70 9.83
C ILE A 81 3.05 -12.73 9.35
N PHE A 82 1.76 -12.46 9.57
CA PHE A 82 0.65 -13.27 9.09
C PHE A 82 -0.16 -12.57 8.00
N ALA A 83 0.19 -11.34 7.64
CA ALA A 83 -0.52 -10.56 6.65
C ALA A 83 -0.23 -11.06 5.25
N ASP A 84 -1.28 -11.34 4.48
CA ASP A 84 -1.19 -11.63 3.05
C ASP A 84 -0.93 -10.34 2.26
N ILE A 85 -1.41 -9.20 2.78
CA ILE A 85 -1.23 -7.88 2.18
C ILE A 85 -0.80 -6.89 3.26
N VAL A 86 0.22 -6.08 2.98
CA VAL A 86 0.65 -4.96 3.81
C VAL A 86 0.55 -3.68 2.99
N ILE A 87 -0.20 -2.70 3.49
CA ILE A 87 -0.36 -1.39 2.88
C ILE A 87 0.33 -0.36 3.77
N SER A 88 1.36 0.32 3.27
CA SER A 88 2.03 1.37 4.04
C SER A 88 1.60 2.77 3.60
N ALA A 89 1.16 3.57 4.56
CA ALA A 89 0.73 4.96 4.37
C ALA A 89 0.97 5.77 5.66
N ALA A 90 2.10 5.53 6.31
CA ALA A 90 2.47 6.12 7.59
C ALA A 90 3.33 7.38 7.43
N GLY A 91 4.02 7.53 6.31
CA GLY A 91 4.94 8.65 6.04
C GLY A 91 6.19 8.59 6.93
N ILE A 92 6.75 7.38 7.07
CA ILE A 92 7.95 7.10 7.85
C ILE A 92 8.85 6.18 7.00
N PRO A 93 10.02 6.65 6.54
CA PRO A 93 10.96 5.83 5.79
C PRO A 93 11.36 4.56 6.55
N ASN A 94 11.45 3.43 5.82
CA ASN A 94 11.88 2.14 6.34
C ASN A 94 11.10 1.66 7.58
N LEU A 95 9.82 2.04 7.69
CA LEU A 95 8.92 1.53 8.73
C LEU A 95 8.65 0.04 8.54
N ILE A 96 8.43 -0.37 7.29
CA ILE A 96 8.19 -1.77 6.91
C ILE A 96 9.50 -2.36 6.40
N THR A 97 9.93 -3.45 7.04
CA THR A 97 11.24 -4.08 6.82
C THR A 97 11.08 -5.59 6.62
N ALA A 98 12.06 -6.23 5.98
CA ALA A 98 11.99 -7.64 5.61
C ALA A 98 11.71 -8.59 6.80
N ASP A 99 12.17 -8.25 8.00
CA ASP A 99 12.04 -9.11 9.18
C ASP A 99 10.61 -9.21 9.73
N ILE A 100 9.70 -8.34 9.29
CA ILE A 100 8.31 -8.31 9.74
C ILE A 100 7.31 -8.70 8.65
N ILE A 101 7.78 -9.08 7.46
CA ILE A 101 6.95 -9.45 6.31
C ILE A 101 6.85 -10.97 6.17
N LYS A 102 5.64 -11.44 5.88
CA LYS A 102 5.35 -12.82 5.49
C LYS A 102 5.90 -13.10 4.09
N GLU A 103 6.49 -14.29 3.91
CA GLU A 103 6.93 -14.76 2.60
C GLU A 103 5.78 -14.78 1.58
N GLY A 104 6.03 -14.29 0.38
CA GLY A 104 5.03 -14.20 -0.69
C GLY A 104 3.95 -13.14 -0.49
N ALA A 105 4.01 -12.32 0.56
CA ALA A 105 3.02 -11.26 0.80
C ALA A 105 3.04 -10.18 -0.29
N ALA A 106 1.90 -9.52 -0.49
CA ALA A 106 1.82 -8.32 -1.28
C ALA A 106 2.10 -7.08 -0.43
N VAL A 107 3.08 -6.26 -0.83
CA VAL A 107 3.46 -5.04 -0.11
C VAL A 107 3.22 -3.82 -0.99
N ILE A 108 2.28 -2.97 -0.59
CA ILE A 108 1.90 -1.77 -1.33
C ILE A 108 2.30 -0.54 -0.52
N ASP A 109 3.31 0.16 -1.01
CA ASP A 109 3.87 1.37 -0.45
C ASP A 109 3.23 2.61 -1.07
N VAL A 110 2.43 3.30 -0.26
CA VAL A 110 1.78 4.56 -0.59
C VAL A 110 2.54 5.74 0.04
N GLY A 111 3.55 5.47 0.87
CA GLY A 111 4.37 6.47 1.52
C GLY A 111 5.17 7.30 0.51
N ILE A 112 5.23 8.60 0.74
CA ILE A 112 6.12 9.50 -0.02
C ILE A 112 6.88 10.34 0.99
N ASN A 113 8.17 10.05 1.13
CA ASN A 113 9.07 10.72 2.03
C ASN A 113 10.21 11.39 1.25
N ARG A 114 10.62 12.59 1.66
CA ARG A 114 11.80 13.28 1.12
C ARG A 114 12.98 13.05 2.05
N VAL A 115 14.04 12.45 1.51
CA VAL A 115 15.31 12.24 2.21
C VAL A 115 16.44 12.89 1.41
N HIS A 116 17.56 13.19 2.06
CA HIS A 116 18.76 13.65 1.35
C HIS A 116 19.62 12.45 0.98
N ASP A 117 20.04 12.39 -0.28
CA ASP A 117 21.02 11.42 -0.73
C ASP A 117 22.37 11.71 -0.04
N PRO A 118 22.96 10.73 0.68
CA PRO A 118 24.21 10.95 1.43
C PRO A 118 25.43 11.17 0.52
N VAL A 119 25.36 10.76 -0.75
CA VAL A 119 26.44 10.91 -1.74
C VAL A 119 26.26 12.19 -2.55
N THR A 120 25.05 12.44 -3.04
CA THR A 120 24.81 13.56 -3.98
C THR A 120 24.27 14.83 -3.30
N ALA A 121 23.89 14.75 -2.02
CA ALA A 121 23.20 15.79 -1.25
C ALA A 121 21.88 16.28 -1.87
N LYS A 122 21.39 15.63 -2.93
CA LYS A 122 20.14 15.98 -3.60
C LYS A 122 18.95 15.35 -2.86
N PRO A 123 17.76 15.99 -2.90
CA PRO A 123 16.55 15.37 -2.38
C PRO A 123 16.18 14.14 -3.22
N LYS A 124 15.92 13.03 -2.55
CA LYS A 124 15.41 11.78 -3.11
C LYS A 124 14.05 11.46 -2.50
N LEU A 125 13.14 10.93 -3.30
CA LEU A 125 11.88 10.37 -2.82
C LEU A 125 12.09 8.91 -2.46
N VAL A 126 11.62 8.52 -1.28
CA VAL A 126 11.60 7.14 -0.80
C VAL A 126 10.25 6.84 -0.18
N GLY A 127 9.88 5.57 -0.18
CA GLY A 127 8.65 5.10 0.42
C GLY A 127 8.75 4.89 1.92
N ASP A 128 7.75 4.23 2.49
CA ASP A 128 7.76 3.77 3.87
C ASP A 128 8.40 2.37 4.01
N VAL A 129 8.58 1.65 2.90
CA VAL A 129 9.08 0.28 2.85
C VAL A 129 10.57 0.27 2.49
N ASP A 130 11.33 -0.56 3.19
CA ASP A 130 12.67 -0.98 2.77
C ASP A 130 12.57 -1.87 1.52
N PHE A 131 12.57 -1.23 0.35
CA PHE A 131 12.24 -1.87 -0.93
C PHE A 131 13.20 -3.02 -1.28
N GLU A 132 14.50 -2.86 -1.05
CA GLU A 132 15.49 -3.88 -1.39
C GLU A 132 15.31 -5.12 -0.51
N GLY A 133 15.31 -4.97 0.81
CA GLY A 133 15.16 -6.11 1.72
C GLY A 133 13.79 -6.78 1.63
N VAL A 134 12.71 -6.01 1.46
CA VAL A 134 11.36 -6.58 1.33
C VAL A 134 11.15 -7.22 -0.05
N GLY A 135 11.81 -6.73 -1.08
CA GLY A 135 11.78 -7.30 -2.43
C GLY A 135 12.36 -8.71 -2.54
N GLU A 136 13.14 -9.16 -1.56
CA GLU A 136 13.63 -10.54 -1.50
C GLU A 136 12.60 -11.53 -0.92
N LYS A 137 11.51 -11.04 -0.32
CA LYS A 137 10.49 -11.86 0.37
C LYS A 137 9.08 -11.71 -0.17
N ALA A 138 8.74 -10.51 -0.63
CA ALA A 138 7.40 -10.20 -1.06
C ALA A 138 7.11 -10.89 -2.41
N GLY A 139 5.90 -11.42 -2.59
CA GLY A 139 5.45 -11.88 -3.92
C GLY A 139 5.06 -10.71 -4.83
N TYR A 140 4.70 -9.58 -4.21
CA TYR A 140 4.38 -8.34 -4.91
C TYR A 140 4.92 -7.13 -4.14
N ILE A 141 5.51 -6.16 -4.83
CA ILE A 141 5.98 -4.91 -4.21
C ILE A 141 5.79 -3.70 -5.12
N THR A 142 5.44 -2.54 -4.57
CA THR A 142 5.40 -1.27 -5.31
C THR A 142 6.64 -0.42 -5.03
N PRO A 143 7.36 0.08 -6.06
CA PRO A 143 8.50 0.96 -5.87
C PRO A 143 8.07 2.40 -5.59
N VAL A 144 8.89 3.13 -4.83
CA VAL A 144 8.77 4.57 -4.62
C VAL A 144 10.09 5.26 -4.97
N PRO A 145 10.11 6.23 -5.91
CA PRO A 145 8.99 6.68 -6.74
C PRO A 145 8.61 5.61 -7.78
N GLY A 146 7.34 5.63 -8.21
CA GLY A 146 6.82 4.58 -9.09
C GLY A 146 5.30 4.60 -9.26
N CYS A 147 4.60 5.32 -8.38
CA CYS A 147 3.23 5.76 -8.60
C CYS A 147 3.24 7.14 -9.30
N VAL A 148 2.83 7.22 -10.56
CA VAL A 148 2.63 8.51 -11.26
C VAL A 148 1.15 8.88 -11.19
N TRP A 149 0.83 10.09 -10.70
CA TRP A 149 -0.53 10.63 -10.76
C TRP A 149 -0.68 11.46 -12.05
N PRO A 150 -1.78 11.33 -12.83
CA PRO A 150 -1.91 11.93 -14.16
C PRO A 150 -1.85 13.47 -14.26
N HIS A 151 -1.61 14.21 -13.17
CA HIS A 151 -1.64 15.68 -13.19
C HIS A 151 -0.26 16.35 -13.25
N ASP A 152 0.86 15.62 -13.24
CA ASP A 152 2.18 16.25 -13.04
C ASP A 152 3.22 16.06 -14.16
N SER A 153 2.81 15.67 -15.37
CA SER A 153 3.70 15.75 -16.53
C SER A 153 2.93 15.86 -17.84
N GLY A 154 3.01 17.02 -18.49
CA GLY A 154 2.39 17.34 -19.78
C GLY A 154 3.01 16.62 -20.97
N SER A 155 3.03 15.29 -20.96
CA SER A 155 3.42 14.46 -22.10
C SER A 155 2.23 13.62 -22.58
N ALA A 156 1.73 13.96 -23.77
CA ALA A 156 0.59 13.35 -24.43
C ALA A 156 0.93 11.98 -25.06
N ASN A 157 1.32 11.00 -24.24
CA ASN A 157 1.34 9.59 -24.64
C ASN A 157 0.42 8.80 -23.70
N GLU A 158 -0.57 8.13 -24.28
CA GLU A 158 -1.67 7.39 -23.62
C GLU A 158 -1.23 6.08 -22.94
N GLU A 159 -0.13 6.07 -22.19
CA GLU A 159 0.12 5.05 -21.18
C GLU A 159 -0.13 5.68 -19.81
N TYR A 160 -1.31 5.42 -19.24
CA TYR A 160 -1.59 5.71 -17.84
C TYR A 160 -0.61 4.89 -16.98
N HIS A 161 0.54 5.45 -16.63
CA HIS A 161 1.51 4.85 -15.71
C HIS A 161 0.93 4.86 -14.28
N TYR A 162 -0.05 4.00 -14.02
CA TYR A 162 -0.50 3.66 -12.67
C TYR A 162 0.68 3.07 -11.87
N CYS A 163 0.59 3.12 -10.55
CA CYS A 163 1.64 2.57 -9.70
C CYS A 163 1.98 1.13 -10.12
N ARG A 164 3.24 0.92 -10.47
CA ARG A 164 3.72 -0.37 -10.95
C ARG A 164 3.79 -1.32 -9.75
N VAL A 165 3.03 -2.41 -9.78
CA VAL A 165 3.28 -3.53 -8.87
C VAL A 165 4.24 -4.47 -9.59
N LEU A 166 5.39 -4.71 -8.98
CA LEU A 166 6.31 -5.72 -9.43
C LEU A 166 5.85 -7.05 -8.84
N ARG A 167 5.49 -8.00 -9.70
CA ARG A 167 5.36 -9.40 -9.31
C ARG A 167 6.78 -9.96 -9.27
N LEU A 168 7.17 -10.47 -8.12
CA LEU A 168 8.46 -11.10 -7.92
C LEU A 168 8.21 -12.60 -8.11
N GLU A 169 8.83 -13.18 -9.14
CA GLU A 169 8.74 -14.62 -9.41
C GLU A 169 9.43 -15.40 -8.27
N GLU A 170 8.97 -16.63 -8.01
CA GLU A 170 9.56 -17.56 -7.04
C GLU A 170 10.96 -18.02 -7.45
#